data_AF-A0A836W3Q4-F1
#
_entry.id   AF-A0A836W3Q4-F1
#
_cell.length_a   1.000
_cell.length_b   1.000
_cell.length_c   1.000
_cell.angle_alpha   90.00
_cell.angle_beta   90.00
_cell.angle_gamma   90.00
#
_symmetry.space_group_name_H-M   'P 1'
#
loop_
_entity.id
_entity.type
_entity.pdbx_description
1 polymer ?
#
loop_
_entity_poly.entity_id
_entity_poly.type
_entity_poly.pdbx_seq_one_letter_code
_entity_poly.pdbx_strand_id
1 'polypeptide(L)'
;MSYIRQAFYHPSYTNEQGWDRTKSNEVLEYLGDAVYELIVRKIIWERYPDKDEGWQTQKKNEFTNQRFQAELSRRNHLTDNLHLGRGEEMSGGKDKDSILAQTLEALVGAIFLEYGYDYTEELLKRMLDEYLGSGEDRN
;
A
#
# COMPACT_ATOMS: atom_id res chain seq x y z
N MET A 1 -8.13 -15.89 10.68
CA MET A 1 -7.60 -15.71 9.31
C MET A 1 -6.30 -14.95 9.45
N SER A 2 -5.23 -15.28 8.72
CA SER A 2 -4.01 -14.47 8.75
C SER A 2 -4.32 -13.09 8.17
N TYR A 3 -3.71 -12.04 8.73
CA TYR A 3 -3.89 -10.66 8.26
C TYR A 3 -3.35 -10.50 6.85
N ILE A 4 -2.27 -11.21 6.50
CA ILE A 4 -1.70 -11.20 5.14
C ILE A 4 -2.74 -11.64 4.11
N ARG A 5 -3.50 -12.71 4.37
CA ARG A 5 -4.58 -13.11 3.43
C ARG A 5 -5.72 -12.09 3.39
N GLN A 6 -6.08 -11.53 4.54
CA GLN A 6 -7.15 -10.55 4.64
C GLN A 6 -6.85 -9.27 3.83
N ALA A 7 -5.58 -8.85 3.76
CA ALA A 7 -5.16 -7.68 2.99
C ALA A 7 -5.56 -7.74 1.50
N PHE A 8 -5.74 -8.94 0.95
CA PHE A 8 -6.10 -9.16 -0.46
C PHE A 8 -7.59 -9.40 -0.71
N TYR A 9 -8.45 -9.25 0.31
CA TYR A 9 -9.88 -9.45 0.17
C TYR A 9 -10.62 -8.12 0.07
N HIS A 10 -10.92 -7.72 -1.17
CA HIS A 10 -11.70 -6.52 -1.41
C HIS A 10 -13.15 -6.69 -0.89
N PRO A 11 -13.84 -5.62 -0.45
CA PRO A 11 -15.21 -5.71 0.06
C PRO A 11 -16.20 -6.36 -0.91
N SER A 12 -16.01 -6.20 -2.22
CA SER A 12 -16.86 -6.87 -3.22
C SER A 12 -16.75 -8.39 -3.16
N TYR A 13 -15.56 -8.93 -2.86
CA TYR A 13 -15.34 -10.35 -2.69
C TYR A 13 -16.00 -10.86 -1.41
N THR A 14 -15.75 -10.20 -0.28
CA THR A 14 -16.34 -10.62 1.00
C THR A 14 -17.87 -10.55 0.98
N ASN A 15 -18.44 -9.53 0.33
CA ASN A 15 -19.87 -9.41 0.14
C ASN A 15 -20.44 -10.56 -0.70
N GLU A 16 -19.76 -10.95 -1.79
CA GLU A 16 -20.18 -12.10 -2.62
C GLU A 16 -20.10 -13.43 -1.85
N GLN A 17 -19.13 -13.58 -0.95
CA GLN A 17 -19.02 -14.76 -0.09
C GLN A 17 -20.01 -14.77 1.09
N GLY A 18 -20.79 -13.70 1.29
CA GLY A 18 -21.67 -13.55 2.45
C GLY A 18 -20.90 -13.39 3.78
N TRP A 19 -19.65 -12.93 3.71
CA TRP A 19 -18.82 -12.68 4.89
C TRP A 19 -19.10 -11.31 5.48
N ASP A 20 -18.84 -11.19 6.79
CA ASP A 20 -18.89 -9.89 7.46
C ASP A 20 -17.88 -8.91 6.84
N ARG A 21 -18.26 -7.64 6.69
CA ARG A 21 -17.41 -6.60 6.07
C ARG A 21 -16.08 -6.42 6.80
N THR A 22 -16.01 -6.69 8.11
CA THR A 22 -14.74 -6.66 8.87
C THR A 22 -13.72 -7.71 8.43
N LYS A 23 -14.10 -8.64 7.54
CA LYS A 23 -13.20 -9.59 6.88
C LYS A 23 -12.61 -9.07 5.57
N SER A 24 -13.01 -7.88 5.12
CA SER A 24 -12.36 -7.21 3.99
C SER A 24 -11.03 -6.59 4.43
N ASN A 25 -10.30 -6.09 3.44
CA ASN A 25 -9.05 -5.38 3.64
C ASN A 25 -9.23 -3.97 4.24
N GLU A 26 -10.44 -3.39 4.26
CA GLU A 26 -10.69 -2.00 4.70
C GLU A 26 -10.25 -1.70 6.15
N VAL A 27 -10.39 -2.68 7.05
CA VAL A 27 -9.95 -2.51 8.45
C VAL A 27 -8.42 -2.49 8.58
N LEU A 28 -7.74 -3.19 7.67
CA LEU A 28 -6.28 -3.20 7.61
C LEU A 28 -5.76 -1.98 6.86
N GLU A 29 -6.44 -1.55 5.80
CA GLU A 29 -6.20 -0.29 5.08
C GLU A 29 -6.23 0.89 6.06
N TYR A 30 -7.27 0.98 6.89
CA TYR A 30 -7.41 2.03 7.89
C TYR A 30 -6.19 2.19 8.81
N LEU A 31 -5.62 1.06 9.30
CA LEU A 31 -4.40 1.08 10.10
C LEU A 31 -3.16 1.33 9.23
N GLY A 32 -3.12 0.68 8.07
CA GLY A 32 -2.00 0.63 7.17
C GLY A 32 -1.67 1.97 6.52
N ASP A 33 -2.67 2.80 6.22
CA ASP A 33 -2.48 4.18 5.75
C ASP A 33 -1.63 5.00 6.74
N ALA A 34 -2.01 4.98 8.02
CA ALA A 34 -1.26 5.69 9.07
C ALA A 34 0.18 5.15 9.24
N VAL A 35 0.35 3.83 9.15
CA VAL A 35 1.68 3.20 9.24
C VAL A 35 2.54 3.53 8.03
N TYR A 36 1.98 3.46 6.82
CA TYR A 36 2.65 3.81 5.57
C TYR A 36 3.08 5.28 5.59
N GLU A 37 2.18 6.19 5.97
CA GLU A 37 2.49 7.61 6.02
C GLU A 37 3.61 7.93 7.04
N LEU A 38 3.58 7.30 8.23
CA LEU A 38 4.65 7.46 9.22
C LEU A 38 6.01 7.02 8.67
N ILE A 39 6.07 5.84 8.07
CA ILE A 39 7.33 5.27 7.53
C ILE A 39 7.85 6.13 6.38
N VAL A 40 6.99 6.54 5.44
CA VAL A 40 7.38 7.43 4.33
C VAL A 40 7.90 8.76 4.85
N ARG A 41 7.24 9.37 5.84
CA ARG A 41 7.71 10.61 6.47
C ARG A 41 9.08 10.43 7.12
N LYS A 42 9.29 9.32 7.84
CA LYS A 42 10.59 9.02 8.46
C LYS A 42 11.68 8.86 7.40
N ILE A 43 11.44 8.10 6.34
CA ILE A 43 12.41 7.92 5.23
C ILE A 43 12.80 9.27 4.60
N ILE A 44 11.82 10.16 4.37
CA ILE A 44 12.07 11.50 3.81
C ILE A 44 12.89 12.35 4.78
N TRP A 45 12.52 12.36 6.06
CA TRP A 45 13.24 13.10 7.09
C TRP A 45 14.71 12.63 7.22
N GLU A 46 14.95 11.32 7.21
CA GLU A 46 16.30 10.75 7.28
C GLU A 46 17.13 11.05 6.02
N ARG A 47 16.53 11.00 4.83
CA ARG A 47 17.23 11.22 3.55
C ARG A 47 17.49 12.69 3.24
N TYR A 48 16.68 13.59 3.80
CA TYR A 48 16.74 15.03 3.50
C TYR A 48 16.73 15.89 4.78
N PRO A 49 17.69 15.72 5.70
CA PRO A 49 17.68 16.39 7.01
C PRO A 49 17.79 17.93 6.92
N ASP A 50 18.33 18.45 5.82
CA ASP A 50 18.53 19.89 5.61
C ASP A 50 17.34 20.59 4.89
N LYS A 51 16.25 19.87 4.62
CA LYS A 51 15.06 20.42 3.93
C LYS A 51 14.00 20.85 4.93
N ASP A 52 13.29 21.93 4.62
CA ASP A 52 12.19 22.43 5.45
C ASP A 52 10.92 21.56 5.36
N GLU A 53 9.94 21.85 6.23
CA GLU A 53 8.67 21.12 6.29
C GLU A 53 7.88 21.20 4.97
N GLY A 54 7.88 22.35 4.31
CA GLY A 54 7.14 22.53 3.06
C GLY A 54 7.66 21.63 1.95
N TRP A 55 8.99 21.55 1.81
CA TRP A 55 9.63 20.63 0.87
C TRP A 55 9.38 19.17 1.24
N GLN A 56 9.51 18.80 2.53
CA GLN A 56 9.27 17.43 3.00
C GLN A 56 7.82 17.00 2.76
N THR A 57 6.85 17.88 2.99
CA THR A 57 5.43 17.64 2.74
C THR A 57 5.15 17.49 1.24
N GLN A 58 5.75 18.32 0.38
CA GLN A 58 5.65 18.16 -1.07
C GLN A 58 6.19 16.79 -1.50
N LYS A 59 7.39 16.43 -1.01
CA LYS A 59 8.02 15.15 -1.34
C LYS A 59 7.20 13.97 -0.85
N LYS A 60 6.63 14.07 0.35
CA LYS A 60 5.72 13.05 0.92
C LYS A 60 4.51 12.83 0.02
N ASN A 61 3.89 13.90 -0.48
CA ASN A 61 2.72 13.78 -1.36
C ASN A 61 3.02 13.05 -2.67
N GLU A 62 4.27 13.08 -3.15
CA GLU A 62 4.69 12.28 -4.32
C GLU A 62 4.66 10.76 -4.05
N PHE A 63 4.88 10.34 -2.80
CA PHE A 63 4.94 8.93 -2.40
C PHE A 63 3.67 8.40 -1.73
N THR A 64 2.78 9.29 -1.28
CA THR A 64 1.51 8.90 -0.61
C THR A 64 0.28 9.20 -1.45
N ASN A 65 0.42 9.45 -2.75
CA ASN A 65 -0.75 9.59 -3.62
C ASN A 65 -1.16 8.22 -4.20
N GLN A 66 -2.45 8.09 -4.48
CA GLN A 66 -3.07 6.86 -4.99
C GLN A 66 -2.36 6.32 -6.23
N ARG A 67 -1.98 7.18 -7.17
CA ARG A 67 -1.31 6.77 -8.42
C ARG A 67 0.04 6.11 -8.14
N PHE A 68 0.85 6.73 -7.27
CA PHE A 68 2.14 6.18 -6.87
C PHE A 68 1.99 4.83 -6.18
N GLN A 69 1.12 4.73 -5.17
CA GLN A 69 0.89 3.48 -4.44
C GLN A 69 0.34 2.37 -5.34
N ALA A 70 -0.53 2.70 -6.30
CA ALA A 70 -1.02 1.74 -7.29
C ALA A 70 0.11 1.25 -8.22
N GLU A 71 1.00 2.13 -8.67
CA GLU A 71 2.18 1.74 -9.44
C GLU A 71 3.11 0.83 -8.62
N LEU A 72 3.34 1.18 -7.35
CA LEU A 72 4.14 0.37 -6.44
C LEU A 72 3.53 -1.03 -6.25
N SER A 73 2.21 -1.11 -6.14
CA SER A 73 1.46 -2.38 -6.06
C SER A 73 1.65 -3.25 -7.31
N ARG A 74 1.58 -2.63 -8.50
CA ARG A 74 1.78 -3.34 -9.79
C ARG A 74 3.19 -3.88 -9.92
N ARG A 75 4.20 -3.06 -9.60
CA ARG A 75 5.62 -3.46 -9.64
C ARG A 75 5.94 -4.63 -8.72
N ASN A 76 5.21 -4.73 -7.60
CA ASN A 76 5.35 -5.81 -6.63
C ASN A 76 4.36 -6.96 -6.84
N HIS A 77 3.67 -7.01 -7.98
CA HIS A 77 2.75 -8.10 -8.35
C HIS A 77 1.64 -8.37 -7.32
N LEU A 78 1.22 -7.34 -6.56
CA LEU A 78 0.19 -7.51 -5.52
C LEU A 78 -1.17 -7.89 -6.11
N THR A 79 -1.43 -7.50 -7.36
CA THR A 79 -2.66 -7.79 -8.11
C THR A 79 -2.92 -9.29 -8.27
N ASP A 80 -1.87 -10.13 -8.30
CA ASP A 80 -2.00 -11.57 -8.56
C ASP A 80 -2.73 -12.31 -7.44
N ASN A 81 -2.67 -11.75 -6.22
CA ASN A 81 -3.30 -12.32 -5.03
C ASN A 81 -4.64 -11.64 -4.69
N LEU A 82 -5.01 -10.59 -5.42
CA LEU A 82 -6.21 -9.79 -5.13
C LEU A 82 -7.49 -10.54 -5.48
N HIS A 83 -8.35 -10.71 -4.48
CA HIS A 83 -9.67 -11.31 -4.62
C HIS A 83 -10.74 -10.24 -4.74
N LEU A 84 -11.47 -10.28 -5.84
CA LEU A 84 -12.58 -9.39 -6.16
C LEU A 84 -13.86 -10.21 -6.35
N GLY A 85 -15.01 -9.61 -6.05
CA GLY A 85 -16.30 -10.15 -6.50
C GLY A 85 -16.40 -10.08 -8.02
N ARG A 86 -17.19 -10.96 -8.64
CA ARG A 86 -17.25 -11.12 -10.11
C ARG A 86 -17.56 -9.82 -10.85
N GLY A 87 -18.50 -9.03 -10.33
CA GLY A 87 -18.86 -7.75 -10.95
C GLY A 87 -17.70 -6.75 -10.94
N GLU A 88 -16.94 -6.71 -9.84
CA GLU A 88 -15.78 -5.84 -9.71
C GLU A 88 -14.65 -6.30 -10.64
N GLU A 89 -14.39 -7.61 -10.71
CA GLU A 89 -13.40 -8.20 -11.61
C GLU A 89 -13.75 -7.94 -13.09
N MET A 90 -15.00 -8.14 -13.49
CA MET A 90 -15.48 -7.87 -14.85
C MET A 90 -15.35 -6.39 -15.24
N SER A 91 -15.40 -5.48 -14.27
CA SER A 91 -15.22 -4.04 -14.49
C SER A 91 -13.75 -3.59 -14.56
N GLY A 92 -12.80 -4.54 -14.54
CA GLY A 92 -11.36 -4.25 -14.54
C GLY A 92 -10.84 -3.80 -13.17
N GLY A 93 -11.44 -4.26 -12.06
CA GLY A 93 -11.05 -3.86 -10.72
C GLY A 93 -9.56 -4.09 -10.39
N LYS A 94 -8.94 -5.10 -11.01
CA LYS A 94 -7.50 -5.39 -10.88
C LYS A 94 -6.58 -4.29 -11.45
N ASP A 95 -7.12 -3.43 -12.30
CA ASP A 95 -6.40 -2.31 -12.91
C ASP A 95 -6.73 -0.95 -12.24
N LYS A 96 -7.69 -0.90 -11.33
CA LYS A 96 -8.11 0.35 -10.68
C LYS A 96 -7.08 0.80 -9.65
N ASP A 97 -6.57 2.02 -9.82
CA ASP A 97 -5.58 2.61 -8.91
C ASP A 97 -6.07 2.64 -7.46
N SER A 98 -7.35 2.92 -7.23
CA SER A 98 -7.92 2.94 -5.88
C SER A 98 -7.80 1.59 -5.18
N ILE A 99 -8.20 0.50 -5.85
CA ILE A 99 -8.17 -0.85 -5.27
C ILE A 99 -6.74 -1.29 -5.00
N LEU A 100 -5.82 -0.97 -5.90
CA LEU A 100 -4.41 -1.32 -5.75
C LEU A 100 -3.76 -0.56 -4.59
N ALA A 101 -3.96 0.75 -4.51
CA ALA A 101 -3.47 1.58 -3.40
C ALA A 101 -3.97 1.07 -2.05
N GLN A 102 -5.28 0.83 -1.92
CA GLN A 102 -5.89 0.29 -0.70
C GLN A 102 -5.36 -1.10 -0.34
N THR A 103 -5.08 -1.95 -1.34
CA THR A 103 -4.49 -3.27 -1.12
C THR A 103 -3.06 -3.17 -0.57
N LEU A 104 -2.26 -2.22 -1.06
CA LEU A 104 -0.93 -1.94 -0.52
C LEU A 104 -1.02 -1.47 0.93
N GLU A 105 -1.87 -0.50 1.23
CA GLU A 105 -2.06 0.00 2.60
C GLU A 105 -2.52 -1.13 3.52
N ALA A 106 -3.49 -1.94 3.10
CA ALA A 106 -3.92 -3.10 3.87
C ALA A 106 -2.80 -4.13 4.09
N LEU A 107 -1.93 -4.34 3.10
CA LEU A 107 -0.77 -5.23 3.24
C LEU A 107 0.24 -4.64 4.24
N VAL A 108 0.48 -3.34 4.20
CA VAL A 108 1.32 -2.64 5.19
C VAL A 108 0.75 -2.81 6.59
N GLY A 109 -0.56 -2.62 6.77
CA GLY A 109 -1.25 -2.85 8.03
C GLY A 109 -1.13 -4.30 8.51
N ALA A 110 -1.29 -5.27 7.61
CA ALA A 110 -1.14 -6.69 7.93
C ALA A 110 0.30 -7.05 8.37
N ILE A 111 1.30 -6.55 7.65
CA ILE A 111 2.72 -6.81 7.95
C ILE A 111 3.09 -6.15 9.28
N PHE A 112 2.62 -4.93 9.53
CA PHE A 112 2.82 -4.27 10.81
C PHE A 112 2.25 -5.07 11.99
N LEU A 113 1.04 -5.62 11.84
CA LEU A 113 0.42 -6.44 12.88
C LEU A 113 1.11 -7.79 13.10
N GLU A 114 1.61 -8.43 12.04
CA GLU A 114 2.25 -9.75 12.13
C GLU A 114 3.74 -9.68 12.50
N TYR A 115 4.47 -8.67 12.01
CA TYR A 115 5.94 -8.60 12.07
C TYR A 115 6.50 -7.34 12.75
N GLY A 116 5.66 -6.37 13.09
CA GLY A 116 6.05 -5.16 13.81
C GLY A 116 6.69 -4.08 12.93
N TYR A 117 6.97 -2.92 13.55
CA TYR A 117 7.40 -1.70 12.86
C TYR A 117 8.69 -1.86 12.06
N ASP A 118 9.76 -2.39 12.68
CA ASP A 118 11.09 -2.43 12.07
C ASP A 118 11.09 -3.24 10.75
N TYR A 119 10.35 -4.35 10.74
CA TYR A 119 10.22 -5.18 9.54
C TYR A 119 9.40 -4.49 8.45
N THR A 120 8.29 -3.85 8.82
CA THR A 120 7.47 -3.08 7.87
C THR A 120 8.24 -1.93 7.25
N GLU A 121 9.03 -1.21 8.07
CA GLU A 121 9.90 -0.14 7.60
C GLU A 121 10.94 -0.63 6.60
N GLU A 122 11.65 -1.70 6.93
CA GLU A 122 12.68 -2.25 6.04
C GLU A 122 12.09 -2.67 4.69
N LEU A 123 10.92 -3.31 4.69
CA LEU A 123 10.23 -3.70 3.46
C LEU A 123 9.82 -2.50 2.62
N LEU A 124 9.14 -1.50 3.22
CA LEU A 124 8.72 -0.31 2.49
C LEU A 124 9.90 0.48 1.95
N LYS A 125 10.98 0.58 2.71
CA LYS A 125 12.21 1.22 2.25
C LYS A 125 12.77 0.52 1.02
N ARG A 126 12.85 -0.82 1.02
CA ARG A 126 13.28 -1.59 -0.16
C ARG A 126 12.39 -1.35 -1.37
N MET A 127 11.07 -1.41 -1.20
CA MET A 127 10.12 -1.15 -2.30
C MET A 127 10.29 0.26 -2.90
N LEU A 128 10.48 1.27 -2.05
CA LEU A 128 10.71 2.66 -2.50
C LEU A 128 12.07 2.83 -3.16
N ASP A 129 13.13 2.23 -2.62
CA ASP A 129 14.48 2.31 -3.19
C ASP A 129 14.55 1.60 -4.55
N GLU A 130 13.89 0.46 -4.72
CA GLU A 130 13.77 -0.21 -6.03
C GLU A 130 12.99 0.65 -7.05
N TYR A 131 11.93 1.30 -6.60
CA TYR A 131 11.19 2.26 -7.43
C TYR A 131 12.09 3.42 -7.86
N LEU A 132 12.83 4.02 -6.94
CA LEU A 132 13.71 5.18 -7.20
C LEU A 132 14.93 4.80 -8.03
N GLY A 133 15.58 3.66 -7.74
CA GLY A 133 16.73 3.15 -8.48
C GLY A 133 16.39 2.79 -9.93
N SER A 134 15.14 2.42 -10.21
CA SER A 134 14.65 2.25 -11.59
C SER A 134 14.38 3.57 -12.34
N GLY A 135 14.39 4.70 -11.61
CA GLY A 135 14.10 6.05 -12.12
C GLY A 135 15.31 7.00 -12.15
N GLU A 136 16.38 6.73 -11.39
CA GLU A 136 17.60 7.56 -11.35
C GLU A 136 18.50 7.42 -12.59
N ASP A 137 18.20 6.51 -13.52
CA ASP A 137 18.81 6.50 -14.88
C ASP A 137 18.16 7.50 -15.86
N ARG A 138 17.25 8.37 -15.39
CA ARG A 138 16.56 9.37 -16.22
C ARG A 138 16.42 10.72 -15.53
N ASN A 139 17.54 11.36 -15.18
CA ASN A 139 17.75 12.81 -15.29
C ASN A 139 19.20 13.20 -14.99
#